data_AF-A0A497CF71-F1
#
_entry.id   AF-A0A497CF71-F1
#
_cell.length_a   1.000
_cell.length_b   1.000
_cell.length_c   1.000
_cell.angle_alpha   90.00
_cell.angle_beta   90.00
_cell.angle_gamma   90.00
#
_symmetry.space_group_name_H-M   'P 1'
#
loop_
_entity.id
_entity.type
_entity.pdbx_description
1 polymer ?
#
loop_
_entity_poly.entity_id
_entity_poly.type
_entity_poly.pdbx_seq_one_letter_code
_entity_poly.pdbx_strand_id
1 'polypeptide(L)'
;MKKSIFLFSALCLLLIYSCSTEKVSEDQTSINPNFRVAESTINSNSSSREVVDACYTTNLIAGQNYIAGVVTVELEGDDLIITYTTNEDWTINATHMSIGNCEDQEIPTTGSGNPKVGKFEHSTEHSEGVNQVVYMVAWKVAEDGNHYCFAAHAEVTGPTGGETAWAEGIEFDGKSWAMYVEGN
;
A
#
# COMPACT_ATOMS: atom_id res chain seq x y z
N MET A 1 -16.93 23.56 -75.57
CA MET A 1 -18.06 22.76 -75.03
C MET A 1 -17.57 21.98 -73.81
N LYS A 2 -18.33 22.03 -72.70
CA LYS A 2 -18.26 21.19 -71.47
C LYS A 2 -17.00 21.43 -70.59
N LYS A 3 -17.13 22.18 -69.49
CA LYS A 3 -17.61 21.81 -68.12
C LYS A 3 -16.59 20.97 -67.34
N SER A 4 -16.04 21.58 -66.27
CA SER A 4 -15.95 21.10 -64.87
C SER A 4 -14.63 21.60 -64.27
N ILE A 5 -14.59 22.59 -63.37
CA ILE A 5 -15.07 22.63 -61.97
C ILE A 5 -14.32 21.63 -61.08
N PHE A 6 -13.70 22.22 -60.03
CA PHE A 6 -13.24 21.65 -58.75
C PHE A 6 -11.92 20.84 -58.72
N LEU A 7 -11.14 20.74 -57.63
CA LEU A 7 -11.33 21.11 -56.21
C LEU A 7 -9.92 21.17 -55.54
N PHE A 8 -9.73 22.16 -54.67
CA PHE A 8 -9.08 22.10 -53.35
C PHE A 8 -7.56 21.84 -53.15
N SER A 9 -6.90 22.90 -52.68
CA SER A 9 -6.23 22.97 -51.37
C SER A 9 -5.51 21.71 -50.86
N ALA A 10 -4.27 21.53 -51.30
CA ALA A 10 -3.31 20.62 -50.66
C ALA A 10 -2.23 21.44 -49.93
N LEU A 11 -2.62 22.11 -48.84
CA LEU A 11 -1.68 22.74 -47.92
C LEU A 11 -2.27 22.81 -46.51
N CYS A 12 -2.25 21.69 -45.79
CA CYS A 12 -2.11 21.66 -44.34
C CYS A 12 -2.10 20.21 -43.85
N LEU A 13 -1.46 20.00 -42.69
CA LEU A 13 -1.44 18.78 -41.87
C LEU A 13 -0.37 17.75 -42.22
N LEU A 14 0.89 18.17 -42.14
CA LEU A 14 1.93 17.35 -41.51
C LEU A 14 2.16 17.89 -40.09
N LEU A 15 1.22 17.60 -39.20
CA LEU A 15 1.42 17.77 -37.76
C LEU A 15 1.67 16.39 -37.15
N ILE A 16 2.97 16.10 -37.02
CA ILE A 16 3.59 15.43 -35.86
C ILE A 16 2.75 14.39 -35.12
N TYR A 17 2.77 13.14 -35.60
CA TYR A 17 2.65 11.99 -34.71
C TYR A 17 3.98 11.82 -33.95
N SER A 18 4.17 12.63 -32.91
CA SER A 18 5.13 12.30 -31.83
C SER A 18 4.33 11.58 -30.75
N CYS A 19 4.06 10.31 -30.99
CA CYS A 19 3.75 9.40 -29.91
C CYS A 19 5.09 9.00 -29.30
N SER A 20 5.65 9.84 -28.44
CA SER A 20 6.64 9.36 -27.49
C SER A 20 5.88 8.41 -26.58
N THR A 21 6.04 7.11 -26.78
CA THR A 21 5.83 6.17 -25.69
C THR A 21 6.89 6.51 -24.67
N GLU A 22 6.51 7.32 -23.68
CA GLU A 22 7.27 7.45 -22.46
C GLU A 22 7.41 6.04 -21.93
N LYS A 23 8.63 5.51 -21.98
CA LYS A 23 8.97 4.33 -21.20
C LYS A 23 8.90 4.81 -19.76
N VAL A 24 7.74 4.62 -19.14
CA VAL A 24 7.63 4.53 -17.69
C VAL A 24 8.75 3.59 -17.28
N SER A 25 9.68 4.13 -16.52
CA SER A 25 10.70 3.35 -15.84
C SER A 25 9.97 2.30 -15.03
N GLU A 26 9.91 1.08 -15.59
CA GLU A 26 9.65 -0.15 -14.86
C GLU A 26 10.76 -0.26 -13.82
N ASP A 27 10.53 0.35 -12.66
CA ASP A 27 11.24 -0.05 -11.47
C ASP A 27 10.75 -1.46 -11.15
N GLN A 28 11.66 -2.43 -11.30
CA GLN A 28 11.39 -3.85 -11.17
C GLN A 28 11.19 -4.20 -9.70
N THR A 29 10.04 -3.87 -9.14
CA THR A 29 9.47 -4.67 -8.05
C THR A 29 8.91 -5.94 -8.68
N SER A 30 9.37 -7.10 -8.21
CA SER A 30 8.91 -8.41 -8.67
C SER A 30 7.39 -8.47 -8.74
N ILE A 31 6.82 -8.62 -9.94
CA ILE A 31 5.38 -8.79 -10.12
C ILE A 31 5.02 -10.20 -9.66
N ASN A 32 4.90 -10.38 -8.34
CA ASN A 32 4.16 -11.50 -7.78
C ASN A 32 2.69 -11.25 -8.13
N PRO A 33 2.03 -12.07 -8.97
CA PRO A 33 0.65 -11.84 -9.35
C PRO A 33 -0.32 -11.86 -8.17
N ASN A 34 0.11 -12.44 -7.04
CA ASN A 34 -0.64 -12.53 -5.79
C ASN A 34 -0.44 -11.33 -4.87
N PHE A 35 0.33 -10.31 -5.30
CA PHE A 35 0.61 -9.14 -4.51
C PHE A 35 0.61 -7.86 -5.35
N ARG A 36 -0.14 -6.86 -4.91
CA ARG A 36 -0.17 -5.53 -5.54
C ARG A 36 -0.15 -4.46 -4.46
N VAL A 37 0.56 -3.37 -4.73
CA VAL A 37 0.59 -2.18 -3.89
C VAL A 37 0.16 -0.96 -4.71
N ALA A 38 -0.65 -0.09 -4.12
CA ALA A 38 -1.05 1.18 -4.68
C ALA A 38 -0.92 2.28 -3.64
N GLU A 39 -0.53 3.49 -4.05
CA GLU A 39 -0.41 4.65 -3.17
C GLU A 39 -1.29 5.80 -3.65
N SER A 40 -1.70 6.67 -2.73
CA SER A 40 -2.44 7.88 -3.04
C SER A 40 -2.26 8.98 -1.99
N THR A 41 -2.58 10.21 -2.39
CA THR A 41 -2.77 11.35 -1.50
C THR A 41 -4.24 11.73 -1.51
N ILE A 42 -4.91 11.56 -0.38
CA ILE A 42 -6.33 11.84 -0.21
C ILE A 42 -6.51 13.15 0.53
N ASN A 43 -7.28 14.06 -0.06
CA ASN A 43 -7.74 15.26 0.61
C ASN A 43 -9.15 15.02 1.17
N SER A 44 -9.34 15.27 2.47
CA SER A 44 -10.60 15.06 3.21
C SER A 44 -11.81 15.85 2.69
N ASN A 45 -11.63 16.71 1.68
CA ASN A 45 -12.70 17.50 1.05
C ASN A 45 -13.33 16.86 -0.21
N SER A 46 -12.93 15.65 -0.61
CA SER A 46 -13.53 14.97 -1.76
C SER A 46 -13.57 13.47 -1.56
N SER A 47 -14.57 13.00 -0.83
CA SER A 47 -15.37 11.81 -1.18
C SER A 47 -16.28 11.53 0.00
N SER A 48 -17.59 11.57 -0.25
CA SER A 48 -18.50 10.66 0.44
C SER A 48 -18.03 9.24 0.12
N ARG A 49 -16.99 8.77 0.83
CA ARG A 49 -16.61 7.36 0.82
C ARG A 49 -17.88 6.62 1.24
N GLU A 50 -18.29 5.65 0.42
CA GLU A 50 -19.05 4.54 1.00
C GLU A 50 -18.27 4.13 2.25
N VAL A 51 -18.96 4.03 3.38
CA VAL A 51 -18.37 3.45 4.57
C VAL A 51 -18.05 2.03 4.16
N VAL A 52 -16.81 1.81 3.75
CA VAL A 52 -16.32 0.49 3.41
C VAL A 52 -16.33 -0.26 4.73
N ASP A 53 -17.13 -1.32 4.80
CA ASP A 53 -17.30 -2.10 6.01
C ASP A 53 -16.04 -2.93 6.21
N ALA A 54 -14.99 -2.28 6.71
CA ALA A 54 -13.73 -2.93 7.02
C ALA A 54 -14.01 -4.03 8.04
N CYS A 55 -13.63 -5.26 7.70
CA CYS A 55 -13.78 -6.42 8.59
C CYS A 55 -12.98 -6.21 9.88
N TYR A 56 -11.89 -5.44 9.78
CA TYR A 56 -11.06 -5.08 10.92
C TYR A 56 -10.43 -3.69 10.72
N THR A 57 -10.25 -2.95 11.81
CA THR A 57 -9.56 -1.66 11.84
C THR A 57 -8.76 -1.55 13.12
N THR A 58 -7.50 -1.14 13.01
CA THR A 58 -6.62 -0.88 14.14
C THR A 58 -5.85 0.42 13.94
N ASN A 59 -5.31 0.99 15.02
CA ASN A 59 -4.51 2.20 14.94
C ASN A 59 -3.16 1.94 14.26
N LEU A 60 -2.63 2.95 13.57
CA LEU A 60 -1.23 3.01 13.17
C LEU A 60 -0.47 3.85 14.21
N ILE A 61 0.29 3.19 15.08
CA ILE A 61 0.97 3.82 16.22
C ILE A 61 2.39 4.21 15.83
N ALA A 62 2.68 5.51 15.78
CA ALA A 62 4.00 6.05 15.51
C ALA A 62 4.76 6.40 16.80
N GLY A 63 6.05 6.08 16.82
CA GLY A 63 6.97 6.44 17.90
C GLY A 63 6.50 5.99 19.29
N GLN A 64 5.74 4.89 19.38
CA GLN A 64 5.09 4.35 20.59
C GLN A 64 4.00 5.22 21.23
N ASN A 65 3.78 6.46 20.78
CA ASN A 65 3.01 7.46 21.54
C ASN A 65 1.92 8.15 20.73
N TYR A 66 1.96 8.09 19.40
CA TYR A 66 1.07 8.85 18.54
C TYR A 66 0.23 7.94 17.67
N ILE A 67 -1.07 8.23 17.58
CA ILE A 67 -1.92 7.64 16.55
C ILE A 67 -1.69 8.45 15.27
N ALA A 68 -0.84 7.92 14.39
CA ALA A 68 -0.52 8.53 13.10
C ALA A 68 -1.61 8.26 12.05
N GLY A 69 -2.49 7.30 12.30
CA GLY A 69 -3.51 6.88 11.35
C GLY A 69 -4.19 5.59 11.76
N VAL A 70 -4.68 4.85 10.77
CA VAL A 70 -5.29 3.53 10.91
C VAL A 70 -4.75 2.56 9.87
N VAL A 71 -4.82 1.27 10.19
CA VAL A 71 -4.72 0.17 9.24
C VAL A 71 -6.07 -0.54 9.21
N THR A 72 -6.66 -0.64 8.02
CA THR A 72 -7.92 -1.39 7.80
C THR A 72 -7.65 -2.67 7.05
N VAL A 73 -8.50 -3.67 7.27
CA VAL A 73 -8.49 -4.93 6.55
C VAL A 73 -9.89 -5.18 5.99
N GLU A 74 -9.95 -5.45 4.70
CA GLU A 74 -11.16 -5.75 3.95
C GLU A 74 -10.98 -7.06 3.17
N LEU A 75 -12.07 -7.79 2.97
CA LEU A 75 -12.12 -8.97 2.11
C LEU A 75 -12.89 -8.63 0.83
N GLU A 76 -12.21 -8.67 -0.31
CA GLU A 76 -12.84 -8.49 -1.63
C GLU A 76 -12.66 -9.76 -2.46
N GLY A 77 -13.68 -10.60 -2.50
CA GLY A 77 -13.61 -11.90 -3.18
C GLY A 77 -12.59 -12.82 -2.51
N ASP A 78 -11.53 -13.17 -3.24
CA ASP A 78 -10.41 -13.99 -2.75
C ASP A 78 -9.16 -13.13 -2.46
N ASP A 79 -9.30 -11.83 -2.23
CA ASP A 79 -8.19 -10.93 -1.90
C ASP A 79 -8.40 -10.30 -0.52
N LEU A 80 -7.33 -10.23 0.27
CA LEU A 80 -7.25 -9.44 1.48
C LEU A 80 -6.69 -8.06 1.11
N ILE A 81 -7.44 -7.01 1.43
CA ILE A 81 -7.06 -5.63 1.17
C ILE A 81 -6.65 -4.99 2.49
N ILE A 82 -5.38 -4.67 2.64
CA ILE A 82 -4.81 -4.01 3.82
C ILE A 82 -4.49 -2.56 3.45
N THR A 83 -5.12 -1.61 4.13
CA THR A 83 -4.97 -0.19 3.81
C THR A 83 -4.39 0.58 4.98
N TYR A 84 -3.24 1.20 4.78
CA TYR A 84 -2.65 2.20 5.66
C TYR A 84 -3.25 3.55 5.30
N THR A 85 -3.81 4.28 6.27
CA THR A 85 -4.28 5.66 6.07
C THR A 85 -3.79 6.53 7.22
N THR A 86 -3.07 7.61 6.91
CA THR A 86 -2.59 8.54 7.93
C THR A 86 -3.56 9.70 8.19
N ASN A 87 -3.45 10.26 9.39
CA ASN A 87 -4.10 11.52 9.77
C ASN A 87 -3.46 12.70 9.01
N GLU A 88 -4.14 13.85 8.98
CA GLU A 88 -3.80 15.00 8.11
C GLU A 88 -2.34 15.47 8.21
N ASP A 89 -1.75 15.49 9.41
CA ASP A 89 -0.37 15.97 9.63
C ASP A 89 0.70 14.87 9.46
N TRP A 90 0.33 13.71 8.92
CA TRP A 90 1.20 12.55 8.77
C TRP A 90 1.27 12.08 7.33
N THR A 91 2.46 11.71 6.89
CA THR A 91 2.72 11.10 5.57
C THR A 91 3.47 9.77 5.72
N ILE A 92 3.32 8.90 4.73
CA ILE A 92 3.97 7.60 4.67
C ILE A 92 5.17 7.70 3.72
N ASN A 93 6.36 7.38 4.22
CA ASN A 93 7.61 7.38 3.46
C ASN A 93 7.94 5.98 2.90
N ALA A 94 7.73 4.95 3.71
CA ALA A 94 7.94 3.57 3.32
C ALA A 94 6.97 2.65 4.09
N THR A 95 6.67 1.49 3.53
CA THR A 95 5.91 0.44 4.20
C THR A 95 6.61 -0.90 4.09
N HIS A 96 6.49 -1.70 5.15
CA HIS A 96 6.99 -3.07 5.23
C HIS A 96 5.90 -3.93 5.84
N MET A 97 5.45 -4.94 5.10
CA MET A 97 4.40 -5.85 5.51
C MET A 97 4.87 -7.29 5.35
N SER A 98 4.61 -8.08 6.39
CA SER A 98 4.66 -9.53 6.30
C SER A 98 3.31 -10.11 6.70
N ILE A 99 2.82 -11.12 6.00
CA ILE A 99 1.53 -11.78 6.27
C ILE A 99 1.63 -13.28 6.04
N GLY A 100 0.98 -14.04 6.90
CA GLY A 100 0.96 -15.49 6.79
C GLY A 100 0.03 -16.17 7.78
N ASN A 101 0.05 -17.50 7.79
CA ASN A 101 -0.62 -18.27 8.83
C ASN A 101 0.09 -18.04 10.18
N CYS A 102 -0.69 -17.76 11.24
CA CYS A 102 -0.14 -17.52 12.57
C CYS A 102 0.61 -18.74 13.13
N GLU A 103 0.11 -19.95 12.87
CA GLU A 103 0.67 -21.21 13.38
C GLU A 103 2.00 -21.58 12.72
N ASP A 104 2.18 -21.18 11.46
CA ASP A 104 3.38 -21.47 10.69
C ASP A 104 4.54 -20.50 11.00
N GLN A 105 4.31 -19.49 11.85
CA GLN A 105 5.29 -18.47 12.23
C GLN A 105 5.98 -17.81 11.02
N GLU A 106 5.20 -17.48 9.99
CA GLU A 106 5.76 -17.04 8.70
C GLU A 106 6.43 -15.66 8.78
N ILE A 107 6.03 -14.81 9.73
CA ILE A 107 6.63 -13.50 9.92
C ILE A 107 8.10 -13.67 10.37
N PRO A 108 9.09 -13.19 9.59
CA PRO A 108 10.49 -13.40 9.90
C PRO A 108 10.92 -12.73 11.22
N THR A 109 11.40 -13.51 12.18
CA THR A 109 11.93 -13.01 13.46
C THR A 109 13.41 -13.37 13.68
N THR A 110 14.07 -12.65 14.59
CA THR A 110 15.38 -13.03 15.14
C THR A 110 15.22 -14.17 16.16
N GLY A 111 16.32 -14.83 16.52
CA GLY A 111 16.28 -15.83 17.60
C GLY A 111 15.93 -15.25 18.99
N SER A 112 15.83 -13.92 19.11
CA SER A 112 15.38 -13.24 20.32
C SER A 112 13.94 -12.73 20.20
N GLY A 113 13.19 -13.08 19.15
CA GLY A 113 11.78 -12.73 18.96
C GLY A 113 11.50 -11.37 18.30
N ASN A 114 12.50 -10.53 18.00
CA ASN A 114 12.22 -9.27 17.29
C ASN A 114 11.93 -9.55 15.80
N PRO A 115 11.01 -8.84 15.15
CA PRO A 115 10.82 -8.98 13.71
C PRO A 115 12.04 -8.49 12.93
N LYS A 116 12.31 -9.14 11.80
CA LYS A 116 13.33 -8.76 10.82
C LYS A 116 12.68 -7.98 9.68
N VAL A 117 12.35 -6.71 9.92
CA VAL A 117 11.64 -5.85 8.95
C VAL A 117 12.26 -5.87 7.55
N GLY A 118 13.60 -5.79 7.43
CA GLY A 118 14.30 -5.87 6.14
C GLY A 118 14.26 -7.26 5.45
N LYS A 119 13.50 -8.21 6.00
CA LYS A 119 13.20 -9.54 5.43
C LYS A 119 11.71 -9.75 5.20
N PHE A 120 10.87 -8.76 5.47
CA PHE A 120 9.46 -8.82 5.11
C PHE A 120 9.35 -8.88 3.59
N GLU A 121 8.45 -9.74 3.13
CA GLU A 121 8.28 -10.09 1.72
C GLU A 121 7.62 -8.98 0.90
N HIS A 122 6.97 -8.03 1.56
CA HIS A 122 6.37 -6.87 0.92
C HIS A 122 6.95 -5.58 1.49
N SER A 123 7.71 -4.84 0.68
CA SER A 123 8.37 -3.60 1.07
C SER A 123 8.29 -2.60 -0.06
N THR A 124 7.94 -1.34 0.21
CA THR A 124 7.80 -0.32 -0.82
C THR A 124 8.17 1.06 -0.26
N GLU A 125 8.97 1.80 -1.02
CA GLU A 125 9.22 3.23 -0.80
C GLU A 125 8.13 4.03 -1.51
N HIS A 126 7.68 5.12 -0.91
CA HIS A 126 6.55 5.90 -1.40
C HIS A 126 6.94 7.30 -1.84
N SER A 127 6.14 7.86 -2.75
CA SER A 127 6.29 9.24 -3.18
C SER A 127 6.06 10.22 -2.00
N GLU A 128 6.65 11.40 -2.09
CA GLU A 128 6.47 12.46 -1.09
C GLU A 128 4.98 12.85 -0.96
N GLY A 129 4.48 12.97 0.28
CA GLY A 129 3.10 13.40 0.55
C GLY A 129 2.04 12.30 0.44
N VAL A 130 2.44 11.04 0.25
CA VAL A 130 1.51 9.89 0.32
C VAL A 130 0.92 9.80 1.73
N ASN A 131 -0.41 9.64 1.81
CA ASN A 131 -1.13 9.47 3.07
C ASN A 131 -2.04 8.24 3.07
N GLN A 132 -2.07 7.49 1.98
CA GLN A 132 -2.72 6.19 1.91
C GLN A 132 -1.93 5.22 1.03
N VAL A 133 -1.78 4.00 1.53
CA VAL A 133 -1.16 2.89 0.81
C VAL A 133 -2.05 1.66 0.95
N VAL A 134 -2.35 1.01 -0.16
CA VAL A 134 -3.25 -0.14 -0.26
C VAL A 134 -2.46 -1.34 -0.75
N TYR A 135 -2.47 -2.40 0.05
CA TYR A 135 -1.90 -3.70 -0.23
C TYR A 135 -3.04 -4.65 -0.59
N MET A 136 -2.96 -5.30 -1.76
CA MET A 136 -3.86 -6.39 -2.16
C MET A 136 -3.06 -7.68 -2.16
N VAL A 137 -3.44 -8.61 -1.30
CA VAL A 137 -2.80 -9.92 -1.13
C VAL A 137 -3.81 -11.01 -1.48
N ALA A 138 -3.45 -11.91 -2.41
CA ALA A 138 -4.34 -13.01 -2.74
C ALA A 138 -4.51 -13.94 -1.52
N TRP A 139 -5.77 -14.13 -1.10
CA TRP A 139 -6.19 -14.87 0.09
C TRP A 139 -5.76 -16.34 0.11
N LYS A 140 -5.40 -16.90 -1.06
CA LYS A 140 -4.80 -18.24 -1.14
C LYS A 140 -3.47 -18.37 -0.38
N VAL A 141 -2.88 -17.26 0.07
CA VAL A 141 -1.72 -17.25 0.96
C VAL A 141 -2.11 -17.67 2.40
N ALA A 142 -3.36 -17.47 2.82
CA ALA A 142 -3.90 -18.02 4.07
C ALA A 142 -4.70 -19.30 3.73
N GLU A 143 -4.03 -20.42 3.48
CA GLU A 143 -4.67 -21.65 2.99
C GLU A 143 -5.79 -22.22 3.90
N ASP A 144 -5.88 -21.75 5.15
CA ASP A 144 -6.97 -22.10 6.08
C ASP A 144 -7.96 -20.95 6.39
N GLY A 145 -7.75 -19.77 5.80
CA GLY A 145 -8.68 -18.62 5.71
C GLY A 145 -9.22 -18.02 7.03
N ASN A 146 -9.03 -18.66 8.17
CA ASN A 146 -9.72 -18.25 9.40
C ASN A 146 -8.76 -17.84 10.50
N HIS A 147 -7.45 -17.84 10.24
CA HIS A 147 -6.45 -17.40 11.20
C HIS A 147 -5.18 -16.96 10.48
N TYR A 148 -4.91 -15.67 10.46
CA TYR A 148 -3.75 -15.08 9.81
C TYR A 148 -3.12 -14.01 10.69
N CYS A 149 -1.81 -13.87 10.57
CA CYS A 149 -1.03 -12.89 11.29
C CYS A 149 -0.36 -11.98 10.28
N PHE A 150 -0.44 -10.67 10.49
CA PHE A 150 0.29 -9.71 9.68
C PHE A 150 1.02 -8.67 10.52
N ALA A 151 2.22 -8.32 10.08
CA ALA A 151 3.08 -7.33 10.68
C ALA A 151 3.12 -6.11 9.75
N ALA A 152 2.34 -5.09 10.07
CA ALA A 152 2.24 -3.87 9.26
C ALA A 152 3.10 -2.76 9.86
N HIS A 153 4.28 -2.56 9.29
CA HIS A 153 5.24 -1.52 9.68
C HIS A 153 5.27 -0.40 8.64
N ALA A 154 5.45 0.84 9.09
CA ALA A 154 5.62 2.00 8.23
C ALA A 154 6.71 2.93 8.75
N GLU A 155 7.42 3.57 7.83
CA GLU A 155 8.19 4.78 8.12
C GLU A 155 7.31 5.97 7.78
N VAL A 156 7.08 6.85 8.75
CA VAL A 156 6.15 7.98 8.64
C VAL A 156 6.84 9.29 9.01
N THR A 157 6.35 10.40 8.46
CA THR A 157 6.76 11.74 8.87
C THR A 157 5.56 12.47 9.45
N GLY A 158 5.70 12.96 10.68
CA GLY A 158 4.67 13.71 11.39
C GLY A 158 5.14 15.11 11.82
N PRO A 159 4.38 15.78 12.70
CA PRO A 159 4.64 17.15 13.14
C PRO A 159 6.03 17.38 13.76
N THR A 160 6.61 16.34 14.38
CA THR A 160 7.88 16.41 15.10
C THR A 160 9.05 15.82 14.31
N GLY A 161 8.83 15.32 13.10
CA GLY A 161 9.82 14.66 12.27
C GLY A 161 9.46 13.23 11.88
N GLY A 162 10.47 12.48 11.45
CA GLY A 162 10.32 11.07 11.04
C GLY A 162 10.21 10.12 12.24
N GLU A 163 9.32 9.14 12.14
CA GLU A 163 9.05 8.11 13.14
C GLU A 163 8.86 6.75 12.46
N THR A 164 9.04 5.67 13.21
CA THR A 164 8.54 4.35 12.80
C THR A 164 7.15 4.12 13.37
N ALA A 165 6.32 3.39 12.65
CA ALA A 165 4.95 3.09 13.04
C ALA A 165 4.59 1.61 12.84
N TRP A 166 3.71 1.11 13.70
CA TRP A 166 3.19 -0.25 13.63
C TRP A 166 1.67 -0.23 13.73
N ALA A 167 1.01 -1.13 12.98
CA ALA A 167 -0.37 -1.47 13.28
C ALA A 167 -0.46 -1.96 14.72
N GLU A 168 -1.38 -1.39 15.49
CA GLU A 168 -1.59 -1.77 16.89
C GLU A 168 -2.13 -3.20 16.96
N GLY A 169 -1.49 -4.00 17.80
CA GLY A 169 -1.80 -5.42 17.94
C GLY A 169 -1.03 -6.05 19.09
N ILE A 170 -0.62 -7.30 18.90
CA ILE A 170 0.13 -8.09 19.88
C ILE A 170 1.62 -7.77 19.74
N GLU A 171 2.30 -7.50 20.85
CA GLU A 171 3.76 -7.32 20.86
C GLU A 171 4.47 -8.62 20.47
N PHE A 172 5.52 -8.50 19.68
CA PHE A 172 6.45 -9.62 19.47
C PHE A 172 7.21 -9.94 20.77
N ASP A 173 7.57 -11.21 20.98
CA ASP A 173 8.32 -11.72 22.15
C ASP A 173 9.70 -11.09 22.40
N GLY A 174 10.14 -10.22 21.49
CA GLY A 174 11.43 -9.55 21.56
C GLY A 174 11.51 -8.42 22.59
N LYS A 175 12.49 -7.53 22.38
CA LYS A 175 12.72 -6.33 23.23
C LYS A 175 12.38 -5.03 22.52
N SER A 176 11.87 -5.10 21.29
CA SER A 176 11.30 -3.96 20.58
C SER A 176 9.82 -3.79 20.92
N TRP A 177 9.27 -2.62 20.61
CA TRP A 177 7.83 -2.33 20.68
C TRP A 177 7.06 -2.74 19.41
N ALA A 178 7.67 -3.56 18.55
CA ALA A 178 7.03 -4.00 17.32
C ALA A 178 5.82 -4.86 17.63
N MET A 179 4.80 -4.76 16.78
CA MET A 179 3.53 -5.45 16.94
C MET A 179 3.14 -6.19 15.65
N TYR A 180 2.33 -7.22 15.80
CA TYR A 180 1.60 -7.86 14.71
C TYR A 180 0.12 -7.94 15.06
N VAL A 181 -0.72 -8.07 14.04
CA VAL A 181 -2.15 -8.21 14.16
C VAL A 181 -2.53 -9.65 13.84
N GLU A 182 -3.45 -10.19 14.63
CA GLU A 182 -4.08 -11.49 14.42
C GLU A 182 -5.51 -11.27 13.91
N GLY A 183 -5.84 -11.85 12.76
CA GLY A 183 -7.16 -11.78 12.13
C GLY A 183 -7.78 -13.17 11.96
N ASN A 184 -9.11 -13.23 11.99
CA ASN A 184 -9.92 -14.44 11.82
C ASN A 184 -11.08 -14.22 10.84
#